data_AF-S3HIQ7-F1
#
_entry.id   AF-S3HIQ7-F1
#
_cell.length_a   1.000
_cell.length_b   1.000
_cell.length_c   1.000
_cell.angle_alpha   90.00
_cell.angle_beta   90.00
_cell.angle_gamma   90.00
#
_symmetry.space_group_name_H-M   'P 1'
#
loop_
_entity.id
_entity.type
_entity.pdbx_description
1 polymer ?
#
loop_
_entity_poly.entity_id
_entity_poly.type
_entity_poly.pdbx_seq_one_letter_code
_entity_poly.pdbx_strand_id
1 'polypeptide(L)'
;MAENGGSGRERAERREEIKLRLEYLKTAISLLATCSILFAALQWFEANRLADHTVYQKMTSDWQAQLQTFVAKPDLRPYFFEGKTMKDDDPNRNLILAVAESRLDVMDAILSFAARRWSHKTYEGWRNTFMVAFGSSPVLCDLMKQGVDEYGLIVPIAKAGCNPTR
;
A
#
# COMPACT_ATOMS: atom_id res chain seq x y z
N MET A 1 -36.57 -3.38 79.38
CA MET A 1 -36.44 -4.25 78.19
C MET A 1 -36.82 -3.44 76.95
N ALA A 2 -35.88 -2.69 76.43
CA ALA A 2 -35.93 -2.10 75.08
C ALA A 2 -34.48 -1.85 74.67
N GLU A 3 -34.20 -1.83 73.38
CA GLU A 3 -32.88 -1.65 72.74
C GLU A 3 -32.04 -2.91 72.50
N ASN A 4 -32.38 -3.64 71.44
CA ASN A 4 -31.37 -4.36 70.65
C ASN A 4 -31.70 -4.41 69.15
N GLY A 5 -32.42 -3.40 68.63
CA GLY A 5 -32.86 -3.31 67.23
C GLY A 5 -31.99 -2.44 66.32
N GLY A 6 -31.14 -1.56 66.87
CA GLY A 6 -30.37 -0.58 66.10
C GLY A 6 -29.14 -1.15 65.37
N SER A 7 -28.46 -2.15 65.95
CA SER A 7 -27.20 -2.72 65.43
C SER A 7 -27.37 -3.44 64.09
N GLY A 8 -28.55 -4.02 63.82
CA GLY A 8 -28.84 -4.69 62.55
C GLY A 8 -29.02 -3.73 61.38
N ARG A 9 -29.67 -2.59 61.63
CA ARG A 9 -30.00 -1.59 60.59
C ARG A 9 -28.74 -0.85 60.10
N GLU A 10 -27.88 -0.43 61.02
CA GLU A 10 -26.62 0.27 60.69
C GLU A 10 -25.62 -0.63 59.91
N ARG A 11 -25.67 -1.95 60.13
CA ARG A 11 -24.87 -2.93 59.37
C ARG A 11 -25.44 -3.16 57.96
N ALA A 12 -26.75 -3.06 57.78
CA ALA A 12 -27.39 -3.19 56.47
C ALA A 12 -27.08 -1.95 55.60
N GLU A 13 -27.22 -0.75 56.15
CA GLU A 13 -26.94 0.52 55.45
C GLU A 13 -25.47 0.57 54.98
N ARG A 14 -24.51 0.19 55.83
CA ARG A 14 -23.09 0.11 55.42
C ARG A 14 -22.83 -0.90 54.28
N ARG A 15 -23.57 -2.01 54.22
CA ARG A 15 -23.42 -2.98 53.12
C ARG A 15 -23.94 -2.41 51.80
N GLU A 16 -25.03 -1.65 51.84
CA GLU A 16 -25.60 -1.00 50.65
C GLU A 16 -24.67 0.07 50.09
N GLU A 17 -24.08 0.92 50.96
CA GLU A 17 -23.09 1.92 50.53
C GLU A 17 -21.86 1.28 49.88
N ILE A 18 -21.34 0.19 50.46
CA ILE A 18 -20.19 -0.52 49.90
C ILE A 18 -20.56 -1.11 48.53
N LYS A 19 -21.75 -1.69 48.40
CA LYS A 19 -22.23 -2.26 47.13
C LYS A 19 -22.36 -1.18 46.05
N LEU A 20 -22.98 -0.04 46.37
CA LEU A 20 -23.11 1.11 45.48
C LEU A 20 -21.73 1.61 45.01
N ARG A 21 -20.77 1.78 45.94
CA ARG A 21 -19.40 2.19 45.59
C ARG A 21 -18.70 1.20 44.66
N LEU A 22 -18.89 -0.10 44.89
CA LEU A 22 -18.33 -1.14 44.03
C LEU A 22 -18.96 -1.15 42.64
N GLU A 23 -20.27 -0.91 42.53
CA GLU A 23 -20.97 -0.79 41.25
C GLU A 23 -20.47 0.43 40.46
N TYR A 24 -20.35 1.60 41.09
CA TYR A 24 -19.77 2.79 40.45
C TYR A 24 -18.34 2.58 39.98
N LEU A 25 -17.49 1.93 40.80
CA LEU A 25 -16.11 1.64 40.41
C LEU A 25 -16.04 0.73 39.19
N LYS A 26 -16.88 -0.32 39.12
CA LYS A 26 -16.96 -1.21 37.95
C LYS A 26 -17.38 -0.44 36.71
N THR A 27 -18.38 0.43 36.80
CA THR A 27 -18.83 1.25 35.67
C THR A 27 -17.75 2.23 35.21
N ALA A 28 -17.00 2.85 36.13
CA ALA A 28 -15.90 3.74 35.80
C ALA A 28 -14.78 2.99 35.06
N ILE A 29 -14.40 1.79 35.55
CA ILE A 29 -13.40 0.94 34.88
C ILE A 29 -13.89 0.51 33.49
N SER A 30 -15.14 0.10 33.35
CA SER A 30 -15.68 -0.28 32.04
C SER A 30 -15.68 0.91 31.07
N LEU A 31 -16.02 2.10 31.55
CA LEU A 31 -16.01 3.31 30.72
C LEU A 31 -14.59 3.65 30.26
N LEU A 32 -13.61 3.60 31.16
CA LEU A 32 -12.20 3.81 30.81
C LEU A 32 -11.71 2.80 29.78
N ALA A 33 -12.07 1.52 29.94
CA ALA A 33 -11.74 0.48 28.98
C ALA A 33 -12.37 0.77 27.60
N THR A 34 -13.64 1.17 27.55
CA THR A 34 -14.32 1.55 26.31
C THR A 34 -13.64 2.76 25.65
N CYS A 35 -13.32 3.81 26.40
CA CYS A 35 -12.59 4.97 25.89
C CYS A 35 -11.22 4.58 25.32
N SER A 36 -10.51 3.67 25.98
CA SER A 36 -9.20 3.18 25.53
C SER A 36 -9.29 2.42 24.21
N ILE A 37 -10.31 1.59 24.03
CA ILE A 37 -10.56 0.87 22.77
C ILE A 37 -10.90 1.85 21.65
N LEU A 38 -11.73 2.86 21.92
CA LEU A 38 -12.06 3.89 20.93
C LEU A 38 -10.82 4.67 20.50
N PHE A 39 -9.98 5.05 21.45
CA PHE A 39 -8.73 5.75 21.15
C PHE A 39 -7.77 4.89 20.33
N ALA A 40 -7.60 3.62 20.69
CA ALA A 40 -6.80 2.67 19.92
C ALA A 40 -7.32 2.49 18.48
N ALA A 41 -8.65 2.44 18.30
CA ALA A 41 -9.26 2.37 16.98
C ALA A 41 -8.96 3.63 16.14
N LEU A 42 -9.07 4.83 16.73
CA LEU A 42 -8.73 6.08 16.06
C LEU A 42 -7.26 6.11 15.64
N GLN A 43 -6.35 5.75 16.55
CA GLN A 43 -4.92 5.64 16.25
C GLN A 43 -4.63 4.64 15.13
N TRP A 44 -5.33 3.51 15.10
CA TRP A 44 -5.21 2.51 14.04
C TRP A 44 -5.63 3.08 12.67
N PHE A 45 -6.72 3.86 12.61
CA PHE A 45 -7.15 4.51 11.37
C PHE A 45 -6.13 5.55 10.87
N GLU A 46 -5.55 6.34 11.76
CA GLU A 46 -4.50 7.31 11.40
C GLU A 46 -3.20 6.61 10.96
N ALA A 47 -2.78 5.57 11.67
CA ALA A 47 -1.62 4.76 11.32
C ALA A 47 -1.76 4.13 9.93
N ASN A 48 -2.95 3.60 9.60
CA ASN A 48 -3.21 3.06 8.26
C ASN A 48 -3.13 4.14 7.16
N ARG A 49 -3.65 5.34 7.43
CA ARG A 49 -3.53 6.46 6.47
C ARG A 49 -2.08 6.88 6.23
N LEU A 50 -1.28 6.97 7.31
CA LEU A 50 0.15 7.29 7.20
C LEU A 50 0.93 6.17 6.49
N ALA A 51 0.56 4.91 6.71
CA ALA A 51 1.15 3.79 5.99
C ALA A 51 0.87 3.88 4.49
N ASP A 52 -0.36 4.21 4.08
CA ASP A 52 -0.71 4.36 2.66
C ASP A 52 0.11 5.48 1.99
N HIS A 53 0.30 6.62 2.67
CA HIS A 53 1.17 7.70 2.18
C HIS A 53 2.63 7.29 2.06
N THR A 54 3.15 6.54 3.04
CA THR A 54 4.53 6.05 3.04
C THR A 54 4.77 5.10 1.88
N VAL A 55 3.82 4.19 1.60
CA VAL A 55 3.94 3.27 0.47
C VAL A 55 3.88 4.02 -0.86
N TYR A 56 3.00 5.01 -1.00
CA TYR A 56 2.97 5.86 -2.20
C TYR A 56 4.29 6.60 -2.42
N GLN A 57 4.88 7.16 -1.36
CA GLN A 57 6.19 7.81 -1.44
C GLN A 57 7.30 6.82 -1.81
N LYS A 58 7.29 5.60 -1.26
CA LYS A 58 8.24 4.56 -1.63
C LYS A 58 8.14 4.19 -3.10
N MET A 59 6.92 4.02 -3.60
CA MET A 59 6.65 3.66 -5.00
C MET A 59 7.07 4.76 -5.98
N THR A 60 6.76 6.02 -5.68
CA THR A 60 7.20 7.16 -6.47
C THR A 60 8.73 7.30 -6.44
N SER A 61 9.37 7.06 -5.29
CA SER A 61 10.83 7.04 -5.16
C SER A 61 11.47 5.90 -5.97
N ASP A 62 10.88 4.70 -5.98
CA ASP A 62 11.40 3.57 -6.76
C ASP A 62 11.30 3.84 -8.26
N TRP A 63 10.17 4.40 -8.69
CA TRP A 63 10.02 4.87 -10.07
C TRP A 63 11.02 5.97 -10.42
N GLN A 64 11.24 6.94 -9.53
CA GLN A 64 12.23 7.99 -9.74
C GLN A 64 13.66 7.42 -9.81
N ALA A 65 14.00 6.42 -9.01
CA ALA A 65 15.29 5.75 -9.06
C ALA A 65 15.52 5.08 -10.44
N GLN A 66 14.49 4.46 -11.02
CA GLN A 66 14.55 3.95 -12.39
C GLN A 66 14.82 5.07 -13.40
N LEU A 67 14.20 6.24 -13.24
CA LEU A 67 14.45 7.39 -14.12
C LEU A 67 15.89 7.92 -13.99
N GLN A 68 16.46 7.92 -12.78
CA GLN A 68 17.85 8.33 -12.57
C GLN A 68 18.86 7.39 -13.25
N THR A 69 18.55 6.10 -13.38
CA THR A 69 19.39 5.17 -14.16
C THR A 69 19.59 5.66 -15.59
N PHE A 70 18.57 6.26 -16.22
CA PHE A 70 18.66 6.78 -17.59
C PHE A 70 19.37 8.13 -17.69
N VAL A 71 19.48 8.87 -16.58
CA VAL A 71 20.33 10.06 -16.49
C VAL A 71 21.79 9.63 -16.37
N ALA A 72 22.07 8.63 -15.53
CA ALA A 72 23.41 8.10 -15.33
C ALA A 72 23.94 7.29 -16.52
N LYS A 73 23.04 6.63 -17.27
CA LYS A 73 23.36 5.80 -18.44
C LYS A 73 22.50 6.21 -19.65
N PRO A 74 22.84 7.35 -20.30
CA PRO A 74 22.02 7.90 -21.38
C PRO A 74 21.91 6.95 -22.59
N ASP A 75 22.90 6.09 -22.83
CA ASP A 75 22.89 5.10 -23.92
C ASP A 75 21.74 4.09 -23.82
N LEU A 76 21.14 3.93 -22.64
CA LEU A 76 19.97 3.08 -22.44
C LEU A 76 18.68 3.76 -22.92
N ARG A 77 18.61 5.09 -22.93
CA ARG A 77 17.37 5.84 -23.23
C ARG A 77 16.72 5.44 -24.56
N PRO A 78 17.45 5.24 -25.67
CA PRO A 78 16.81 4.90 -26.95
C PRO A 78 15.96 3.62 -26.89
N TYR A 79 16.35 2.64 -26.08
CA TYR A 79 15.65 1.35 -25.96
C TYR A 79 14.33 1.46 -25.17
N PHE A 80 14.21 2.45 -24.28
CA PHE A 80 13.07 2.60 -23.38
C PHE A 80 12.12 3.74 -23.75
N PHE A 81 12.61 4.76 -24.46
CA PHE A 81 11.86 5.98 -24.75
C PHE A 81 11.75 6.33 -26.24
N GLU A 82 12.58 5.74 -27.10
CA GLU A 82 12.68 6.13 -28.52
C GLU A 82 12.40 4.97 -29.48
N GLY A 83 11.93 3.83 -28.98
CA GLY A 83 11.55 2.71 -29.83
C GLY A 83 12.72 1.91 -30.41
N LYS A 84 13.95 2.05 -29.90
CA LYS A 84 15.10 1.27 -30.40
C LYS A 84 14.95 -0.21 -30.02
N THR A 85 14.98 -1.08 -31.02
CA THR A 85 15.03 -2.53 -30.83
C THR A 85 16.42 -2.98 -30.34
N MET A 86 16.44 -3.93 -29.41
CA MET A 86 17.67 -4.58 -28.95
C MET A 86 18.06 -5.73 -29.87
N LYS A 87 19.33 -5.78 -30.30
CA LYS A 87 19.87 -6.88 -31.09
C LYS A 87 20.51 -7.93 -30.18
N ASP A 88 20.67 -9.16 -30.67
CA ASP A 88 21.29 -10.23 -29.89
C ASP A 88 22.79 -10.04 -29.66
N ASP A 89 23.47 -9.30 -30.54
CA ASP A 89 24.90 -8.95 -30.44
C ASP A 89 25.15 -7.61 -29.75
N ASP A 90 24.12 -7.01 -29.15
CA ASP A 90 24.25 -5.71 -28.47
C ASP A 90 25.20 -5.83 -27.26
N PRO A 91 26.29 -5.04 -27.19
CA PRO A 91 27.25 -5.14 -26.10
C PRO A 91 26.62 -4.83 -24.72
N ASN A 92 25.50 -4.11 -24.69
CA ASN A 92 24.77 -3.77 -23.47
C ASN A 92 23.53 -4.65 -23.24
N ARG A 93 23.32 -5.73 -24.01
CA ARG A 93 22.11 -6.58 -23.95
C ARG A 93 21.72 -6.98 -22.53
N ASN A 94 22.66 -7.51 -21.75
CA ASN A 94 22.39 -7.96 -20.38
C ASN A 94 22.00 -6.80 -19.46
N LEU A 95 22.60 -5.62 -19.64
CA LEU A 95 22.26 -4.44 -18.86
C LEU A 95 20.86 -3.92 -19.24
N ILE A 96 20.54 -3.90 -20.53
CA ILE A 96 19.22 -3.49 -21.02
C ILE A 96 18.13 -4.42 -20.47
N LEU A 97 18.35 -5.73 -20.53
CA LEU A 97 17.42 -6.73 -19.98
C LEU A 97 17.24 -6.58 -18.48
N ALA A 98 18.32 -6.47 -17.70
CA ALA A 98 18.23 -6.31 -16.25
C ALA A 98 17.46 -5.03 -15.85
N VAL A 99 17.65 -3.93 -16.59
CA VAL A 99 16.89 -2.69 -16.37
C VAL A 99 15.42 -2.87 -16.78
N ALA A 100 15.15 -3.61 -17.85
CA ALA A 100 13.79 -3.89 -18.28
C ALA A 100 13.02 -4.76 -17.26
N GLU A 101 13.62 -5.85 -16.78
CA GLU A 101 13.07 -6.72 -15.73
C GLU A 101 12.78 -5.91 -14.46
N SER A 102 13.79 -5.20 -13.94
CA SER A 102 13.64 -4.37 -12.76
C SER A 102 12.52 -3.32 -12.92
N ARG A 103 12.37 -2.75 -14.12
CA ARG A 103 11.32 -1.79 -14.39
C ARG A 103 9.94 -2.45 -14.44
N LEU A 104 9.79 -3.64 -15.03
CA LEU A 104 8.54 -4.39 -15.03
C LEU A 104 8.09 -4.76 -13.62
N ASP A 105 9.02 -5.20 -12.76
CA ASP A 105 8.73 -5.54 -11.37
C ASP A 105 8.23 -4.33 -10.58
N VAL A 106 8.86 -3.16 -10.78
CA VAL A 106 8.40 -1.91 -10.16
C VAL A 106 7.01 -1.53 -10.68
N MET A 107 6.74 -1.66 -11.98
CA MET A 107 5.42 -1.36 -12.54
C MET A 107 4.33 -2.28 -11.97
N ASP A 108 4.58 -3.59 -11.92
CA ASP A 108 3.60 -4.56 -11.38
C ASP A 108 3.38 -4.34 -9.89
N ALA A 109 4.44 -4.10 -9.11
CA ALA A 109 4.33 -3.79 -7.69
C ALA A 109 3.47 -2.54 -7.44
N ILE A 110 3.69 -1.47 -8.23
CA ILE A 110 2.90 -0.23 -8.14
C ILE A 110 1.42 -0.51 -8.44
N LEU A 111 1.11 -1.23 -9.52
CA LEU A 111 -0.28 -1.55 -9.87
C LEU A 111 -0.95 -2.45 -8.85
N SER A 112 -0.25 -3.48 -8.38
CA SER A 112 -0.72 -4.43 -7.36
C SER A 112 -1.14 -3.74 -6.08
N PHE A 113 -0.40 -2.70 -5.66
CA PHE A 113 -0.79 -1.88 -4.52
C PHE A 113 -1.89 -0.86 -4.86
N ALA A 114 -1.76 -0.17 -5.99
CA ALA A 114 -2.70 0.85 -6.44
C ALA A 114 -4.13 0.31 -6.56
N ALA A 115 -4.28 -0.89 -7.13
CA ALA A 115 -5.59 -1.53 -7.32
C ALA A 115 -6.27 -1.93 -6.00
N ARG A 116 -5.50 -2.14 -4.92
CA ARG A 116 -6.05 -2.57 -3.62
C ARG A 116 -6.33 -1.42 -2.66
N ARG A 117 -5.53 -0.36 -2.70
CA ARG A 117 -5.51 0.67 -1.65
C ARG A 117 -5.84 2.07 -2.14
N TRP A 118 -5.69 2.36 -3.43
CA TRP A 118 -5.81 3.72 -3.93
C TRP A 118 -7.11 3.98 -4.66
N SER A 119 -7.41 5.27 -4.83
CA SER A 119 -8.55 5.71 -5.63
C SER A 119 -8.39 5.28 -7.09
N HIS A 120 -9.51 5.04 -7.76
CA HIS A 120 -9.54 4.70 -9.18
C HIS A 120 -8.76 5.71 -10.04
N LYS A 121 -8.82 7.00 -9.71
CA LYS A 121 -8.04 8.06 -10.39
C LYS A 121 -6.53 7.84 -10.31
N THR A 122 -6.01 7.42 -9.14
CA THR A 122 -4.57 7.18 -8.94
C THR A 122 -4.13 5.96 -9.73
N TYR A 123 -4.94 4.90 -9.72
CA TYR A 123 -4.72 3.70 -10.53
C TYR A 123 -4.67 4.03 -12.03
N GLU A 124 -5.64 4.80 -12.55
CA GLU A 124 -5.65 5.21 -13.96
C GLU A 124 -4.43 6.06 -14.35
N GLY A 125 -3.95 6.92 -13.45
CA GLY A 125 -2.73 7.71 -13.67
C GLY A 125 -1.50 6.83 -13.91
N TRP A 126 -1.30 5.81 -13.06
CA TRP A 126 -0.22 4.84 -13.24
C TRP A 126 -0.42 3.96 -14.47
N ARG A 127 -1.65 3.48 -14.70
CA ARG A 127 -2.00 2.70 -15.89
C ARG A 127 -1.63 3.43 -17.18
N ASN A 128 -1.99 4.71 -17.31
CA ASN A 128 -1.66 5.51 -18.49
C ASN A 128 -0.15 5.72 -18.63
N THR A 129 0.56 5.94 -17.52
CA THR A 129 2.02 6.10 -17.51
C THR A 129 2.71 4.84 -18.04
N PHE A 130 2.29 3.66 -17.58
CA PHE A 130 2.88 2.39 -18.00
C PHE A 130 2.49 2.01 -19.41
N MET A 131 1.25 2.30 -19.84
CA MET A 131 0.83 2.12 -21.22
C MET A 131 1.71 2.91 -22.20
N VAL A 132 2.04 4.16 -21.88
CA VAL A 132 2.99 4.98 -22.67
C VAL A 132 4.39 4.37 -22.66
N ALA A 133 4.88 3.91 -21.50
CA ALA A 133 6.20 3.30 -21.41
C ALA A 133 6.34 2.01 -22.25
N PHE A 134 5.29 1.19 -22.34
CA PHE A 134 5.27 0.05 -23.26
C PHE A 134 5.24 0.50 -24.71
N GLY A 135 4.42 1.50 -25.05
CA GLY A 135 4.34 2.03 -26.41
C GLY A 135 5.66 2.63 -26.91
N SER A 136 6.55 3.07 -26.02
CA SER A 136 7.86 3.62 -26.37
C SER A 136 9.02 2.61 -26.31
N SER A 137 8.80 1.37 -25.86
CA SER A 137 9.88 0.40 -25.63
C SER A 137 9.56 -1.01 -26.16
N PRO A 138 10.12 -1.37 -27.34
CA PRO A 138 10.07 -2.73 -27.86
C PRO A 138 10.65 -3.75 -26.88
N VAL A 139 11.70 -3.37 -26.13
CA VAL A 139 12.36 -4.23 -25.14
C VAL A 139 11.38 -4.65 -24.04
N LEU A 140 10.61 -3.71 -23.48
CA LEU A 140 9.59 -4.03 -22.48
C LEU A 140 8.50 -4.96 -23.05
N CYS A 141 8.11 -4.74 -24.30
CA CYS A 141 7.12 -5.58 -24.97
C CYS A 141 7.62 -7.01 -25.23
N ASP A 142 8.87 -7.17 -25.64
CA ASP A 142 9.44 -8.49 -25.92
C ASP A 142 9.71 -9.28 -24.65
N LEU A 143 10.12 -8.60 -23.58
CA LEU A 143 10.28 -9.23 -22.27
C LEU A 143 8.93 -9.67 -21.69
N MET A 144 7.89 -8.84 -21.80
CA MET A 144 6.54 -9.18 -21.33
C MET A 144 5.95 -10.40 -22.05
N LYS A 145 6.28 -10.62 -23.33
CA LYS A 145 5.86 -11.83 -24.06
C LYS A 145 6.50 -13.10 -23.49
N GLN A 146 7.71 -13.01 -22.95
CA GLN A 146 8.47 -14.14 -22.41
C GLN A 146 8.05 -14.48 -20.98
N GLY A 147 7.75 -13.47 -20.16
CA GLY A 147 7.44 -13.61 -18.74
C GLY A 147 5.97 -13.38 -18.37
N VAL A 148 5.03 -13.51 -19.31
CA VAL A 148 3.63 -13.10 -19.09
C VAL A 148 2.96 -13.78 -17.88
N ASP A 149 3.36 -15.01 -17.56
CA ASP A 149 2.78 -15.81 -16.47
C ASP A 149 3.26 -15.36 -15.08
N GLU A 150 4.34 -14.59 -15.00
CA GLU A 150 4.92 -14.09 -13.73
C GLU A 150 4.26 -12.80 -13.26
N TYR A 151 3.48 -12.16 -14.14
CA TYR A 151 2.94 -10.83 -13.94
C TYR A 151 1.41 -10.82 -13.87
N GLY A 152 0.87 -9.91 -13.06
CA GLY A 152 -0.57 -9.81 -12.82
C GLY A 152 -1.20 -8.67 -13.60
N LEU A 153 -1.39 -7.54 -12.91
CA LEU A 153 -2.18 -6.40 -13.40
C LEU A 153 -1.50 -5.65 -14.55
N ILE A 154 -0.19 -5.79 -14.70
CA ILE A 154 0.55 -5.13 -15.78
C ILE A 154 0.30 -5.76 -17.15
N VAL A 155 -0.08 -7.05 -17.23
CA VAL A 155 -0.28 -7.77 -18.50
C VAL A 155 -1.29 -7.12 -19.44
N PRO A 156 -2.53 -6.80 -19.03
CA PRO A 156 -3.49 -6.13 -19.92
C PRO A 156 -3.02 -4.73 -20.35
N ILE A 157 -2.27 -4.04 -19.50
CA ILE A 157 -1.72 -2.70 -19.80
C ILE A 157 -0.59 -2.81 -20.82
N ALA A 158 0.28 -3.80 -20.67
CA ALA A 158 1.33 -4.11 -21.62
C ALA A 158 0.74 -4.49 -22.98
N LYS A 159 -0.29 -5.33 -23.02
CA LYS A 159 -0.98 -5.69 -24.28
C LYS A 159 -1.52 -4.45 -25.00
N ALA A 160 -2.15 -3.53 -24.27
CA ALA A 160 -2.67 -2.28 -24.83
C ALA A 160 -1.55 -1.32 -25.28
N GLY A 161 -0.47 -1.21 -24.51
CA GLY A 161 0.65 -0.33 -24.81
C GLY A 161 1.52 -0.83 -25.96
N CYS A 162 1.75 -2.13 -26.05
CA CYS A 162 2.58 -2.76 -27.09
C CYS A 162 1.87 -2.87 -28.45
N ASN A 163 0.54 -2.89 -28.44
CA ASN A 163 -0.28 -2.89 -29.65
C ASN A 163 -1.32 -1.77 -29.54
N PRO A 164 -0.91 -0.49 -29.65
CA PRO A 164 -1.88 0.59 -29.72
C PRO A 164 -2.67 0.35 -31.00
N THR A 165 -3.92 -0.12 -30.89
CA THR A 165 -4.84 -0.21 -32.01
C THR A 165 -4.82 1.12 -32.75
N ARG A 166 -4.31 1.08 -33.98
CA ARG A 166 -4.22 2.22 -34.89
C ARG A 166 -5.61 2.68 -35.31
#